data_AF-A0A944B6V2-F1
#
_entry.id   AF-A0A944B6V2-F1
#
_cell.length_a   1.000
_cell.length_b   1.000
_cell.length_c   1.000
_cell.angle_alpha   90.00
_cell.angle_beta   90.00
_cell.angle_gamma   90.00
#
_symmetry.space_group_name_H-M   'P 1'
#
loop_
_entity.id
_entity.type
_entity.pdbx_description
1 polymer ?
#
loop_
_entity_poly.entity_id
_entity_poly.type
_entity_poly.pdbx_seq_one_letter_code
_entity_poly.pdbx_strand_id
1 'polypeptide(L)'
;MAWIDQHLEKFIKECFPERYVYAYHEYRTWQSSRYLYVTTVLQDDKDLHYEYIGGAVELHLEGKYQSADYKYFAKELRFQTSRNPKLHWLGWQGRNQCRCRIDAATDNWEQLMNAFIEIMGIFDPIIEKIIRRTAVNPSVEPYKGDIVFSEEGLNDDEVCLATCSLGKLFGNNLVIPDYQRNYCWEDKQVKALWDSLKEIPHDGEYHLGTIILQKDSNGNYAVIDGQQRLVTLTLIVRELNYQGNMPLLTQKFLSENSKKHVANSRWLIKHLTSRSYDETLCSRIINQLIFTVLILKESRLDLAYTFFSNENSKGVPLSDYDLLKAHHLRYIFIEKQAEHLASRWNDLIENDYPSLEKTLAAHLFRLRKWMRKKNFNPDERFCVKEEFSSALILPEIPPFGETFDFYEKIQGGSHFFAYTEHFVNRFKQFSETRQVRALRNHLKWESHWKYADVIETLLFGYYLKFGEQYLTEALFCISGYIAQHRYDATRALAYKIREYANNSEIVMMIDQASSPTFFLAECVSTIKKNGRDVDEQGIGMRFYQRLQDMFSDLYDDFTDLTIIDKYNNEYL
;
A
#
# COMPACT_ATOMS: atom_id res chain seq x y z
N MET A 1 -30.70 45.29 26.74
CA MET A 1 -30.03 43.98 26.66
C MET A 1 -30.51 43.08 27.80
N ALA A 2 -31.10 41.92 27.50
CA ALA A 2 -31.50 40.92 28.47
C ALA A 2 -30.29 40.34 29.23
N TRP A 3 -30.41 40.20 30.55
CA TRP A 3 -29.38 39.66 31.43
C TRP A 3 -29.33 38.13 31.35
N ILE A 4 -28.12 37.54 31.29
CA ILE A 4 -27.96 36.08 31.15
C ILE A 4 -27.75 35.45 32.52
N ASP A 5 -28.74 34.67 32.94
CA ASP A 5 -28.76 33.91 34.19
C ASP A 5 -29.55 32.60 34.04
N GLN A 6 -29.66 31.85 35.13
CA GLN A 6 -30.41 30.59 35.18
C GLN A 6 -31.90 30.75 34.87
N HIS A 7 -32.51 31.91 35.16
CA HIS A 7 -33.93 32.14 34.89
C HIS A 7 -34.17 32.36 33.40
N LEU A 8 -33.30 33.12 32.73
CA LEU A 8 -33.35 33.27 31.28
C LEU A 8 -33.11 31.94 30.57
N GLU A 9 -32.13 31.15 31.02
CA GLU A 9 -31.87 29.81 30.48
C GLU A 9 -33.12 28.94 30.54
N LYS A 10 -33.80 28.92 31.70
CA LYS A 10 -35.03 28.17 31.89
C LYS A 10 -36.15 28.68 30.98
N PHE A 11 -36.33 30.00 30.88
CA PHE A 11 -37.33 30.61 30.02
C PHE A 11 -37.15 30.21 28.54
N ILE A 12 -35.93 30.35 28.00
CA ILE A 12 -35.66 30.00 26.60
C ILE A 12 -35.81 28.50 26.36
N LYS A 13 -35.44 27.67 27.33
CA LYS A 13 -35.65 26.21 27.26
C LYS A 13 -37.13 25.83 27.24
N GLU A 14 -38.00 26.57 27.93
CA GLU A 14 -39.45 26.40 27.86
C GLU A 14 -40.03 26.89 26.52
N CYS A 15 -39.46 27.95 25.93
CA CYS A 15 -39.85 28.45 24.60
C CYS A 15 -39.49 27.51 23.45
N PHE A 16 -38.37 26.79 23.56
CA PHE A 16 -37.84 25.89 22.51
C PHE A 16 -37.55 24.49 23.08
N PRO A 17 -38.58 23.73 23.50
CA PRO A 17 -38.42 22.43 24.16
C PRO A 17 -37.77 21.37 23.26
N GLU A 18 -37.82 21.55 21.95
CA GLU A 18 -37.22 20.67 20.95
C GLU A 18 -35.74 21.00 20.65
N ARG A 19 -35.18 22.03 21.29
CA ARG A 19 -33.78 22.44 21.11
C ARG A 19 -32.98 22.14 22.37
N TYR A 20 -31.68 21.87 22.19
CA TYR A 20 -30.77 21.89 23.32
C TYR A 20 -30.38 23.34 23.62
N VAL A 21 -30.66 23.76 24.86
CA VAL A 21 -30.39 25.11 25.37
C VAL A 21 -29.50 25.02 26.59
N TYR A 22 -28.47 25.85 26.63
CA TYR A 22 -27.56 26.01 27.77
C TYR A 22 -27.10 27.46 27.87
N ALA A 23 -26.89 27.97 29.08
CA ALA A 23 -26.33 29.30 29.30
C ALA A 23 -25.04 29.21 30.14
N TYR A 24 -24.02 29.95 29.73
CA TYR A 24 -22.82 30.16 30.53
C TYR A 24 -23.00 31.42 31.40
N HIS A 25 -23.20 31.23 32.70
CA HIS A 25 -23.48 32.30 33.68
C HIS A 25 -22.76 32.12 35.03
N GLU A 26 -21.50 31.64 35.01
CA GLU A 26 -20.73 31.38 36.23
C GLU A 26 -20.67 32.57 37.21
N TYR A 27 -20.59 32.25 38.50
CA TYR A 27 -20.51 33.24 39.58
C TYR A 27 -19.32 34.20 39.37
N ARG A 28 -19.57 35.51 39.41
CA ARG A 28 -18.60 36.62 39.17
C ARG A 28 -18.10 36.81 37.73
N THR A 29 -18.73 36.20 36.74
CA THR A 29 -18.48 36.55 35.33
C THR A 29 -19.19 37.84 34.93
N TRP A 30 -18.50 38.70 34.17
CA TRP A 30 -19.08 39.90 33.57
C TRP A 30 -20.14 39.51 32.52
N GLN A 31 -21.20 40.30 32.39
CA GLN A 31 -22.28 40.05 31.41
C GLN A 31 -21.76 39.95 29.96
N SER A 32 -20.67 40.67 29.63
CA SER A 32 -20.00 40.60 28.33
C SER A 32 -19.31 39.26 28.03
N SER A 33 -19.11 38.42 29.06
CA SER A 33 -18.47 37.11 28.98
C SER A 33 -19.46 35.97 29.13
N ARG A 34 -20.75 36.28 29.23
CA ARG A 34 -21.85 35.32 29.30
C ARG A 34 -22.47 35.15 27.92
N TYR A 35 -22.95 33.94 27.65
CA TYR A 35 -23.65 33.63 26.41
C TYR A 35 -24.74 32.58 26.67
N LEU A 36 -25.73 32.56 25.79
CA LEU A 36 -26.81 31.58 25.79
C LEU A 36 -26.79 30.85 24.44
N TYR A 37 -26.60 29.55 24.50
CA TYR A 37 -26.46 28.64 23.38
C TYR A 37 -27.80 27.95 23.07
N VAL A 38 -28.15 27.87 21.79
CA VAL A 38 -29.30 27.13 21.29
C VAL A 38 -28.93 26.38 20.01
N THR A 39 -29.24 25.08 19.93
CA THR A 39 -28.95 24.30 18.71
C THR A 39 -29.77 24.77 17.50
N THR A 40 -29.22 24.60 16.29
CA THR A 40 -30.02 24.70 15.06
C THR A 40 -31.00 23.52 14.94
N VAL A 41 -31.66 23.39 13.79
CA VAL A 41 -32.54 22.25 13.48
C VAL A 41 -31.80 20.90 13.54
N LEU A 42 -30.46 20.95 13.48
CA LEU A 42 -29.57 19.82 13.66
C LEU A 42 -29.22 19.67 15.14
N GLN A 43 -30.13 19.08 15.92
CA GLN A 43 -30.07 19.00 17.39
C GLN A 43 -28.73 18.49 17.97
N ASP A 44 -28.03 17.58 17.28
CA ASP A 44 -26.77 16.98 17.76
C ASP A 44 -25.50 17.67 17.23
N ASP A 45 -25.64 18.71 16.39
CA ASP A 45 -24.52 19.34 15.69
C ASP A 45 -24.00 20.59 16.40
N LYS A 46 -23.00 20.41 17.25
CA LYS A 46 -22.45 21.50 18.07
C LYS A 46 -21.76 22.60 17.27
N ASP A 47 -21.24 22.26 16.09
CA ASP A 47 -20.46 23.16 15.26
C ASP A 47 -21.35 24.19 14.50
N LEU A 48 -22.67 24.02 14.50
CA LEU A 48 -23.62 24.95 13.88
C LEU A 48 -24.78 25.23 14.85
N HIS A 49 -24.74 26.42 15.45
CA HIS A 49 -25.63 26.79 16.54
C HIS A 49 -25.99 28.27 16.54
N TYR A 50 -27.05 28.62 17.26
CA TYR A 50 -27.40 30.00 17.59
C TYR A 50 -26.85 30.35 18.97
N GLU A 51 -26.44 31.60 19.13
CA GLU A 51 -25.93 32.12 20.38
C GLU A 51 -26.46 33.53 20.64
N TYR A 52 -26.88 33.83 21.86
CA TYR A 52 -27.09 35.19 22.33
C TYR A 52 -25.89 35.66 23.14
N ILE A 53 -25.15 36.60 22.60
CA ILE A 53 -23.90 37.13 23.16
C ILE A 53 -23.76 38.62 22.83
N GLY A 54 -23.25 39.40 23.78
CA GLY A 54 -22.98 40.83 23.56
C GLY A 54 -24.21 41.66 23.16
N GLY A 55 -25.40 41.20 23.54
CA GLY A 55 -26.67 41.87 23.25
C GLY A 55 -27.22 41.66 21.85
N ALA A 56 -26.79 40.62 21.13
CA ALA A 56 -27.37 40.23 19.85
C ALA A 56 -27.50 38.71 19.74
N VAL A 57 -28.42 38.26 18.89
CA VAL A 57 -28.55 36.85 18.52
C VAL A 57 -27.75 36.61 17.24
N GLU A 58 -26.93 35.56 17.24
CA GLU A 58 -25.98 35.25 16.18
C GLU A 58 -26.06 33.76 15.80
N LEU A 59 -25.94 33.42 14.51
CA LEU A 59 -25.64 32.07 14.04
C LEU A 59 -24.12 31.90 13.94
N HIS A 60 -23.58 30.80 14.47
CA HIS A 60 -22.16 30.49 14.48
C HIS A 60 -21.85 29.27 13.58
N LEU A 61 -20.84 29.40 12.71
CA LEU A 61 -20.28 28.31 11.91
C LEU A 61 -18.88 28.01 12.46
N GLU A 62 -18.78 26.93 13.22
CA GLU A 62 -17.55 26.47 13.89
C GLU A 62 -17.10 25.11 13.37
N GLY A 63 -15.95 24.64 13.88
CA GLY A 63 -15.43 23.30 13.61
C GLY A 63 -15.47 22.90 12.14
N LYS A 64 -16.25 21.85 11.81
CA LYS A 64 -16.35 21.33 10.45
C LYS A 64 -16.92 22.33 9.44
N TYR A 65 -17.77 23.28 9.85
CA TYR A 65 -18.37 24.29 8.97
C TYR A 65 -17.37 25.37 8.52
N GLN A 66 -16.18 25.41 9.11
CA GLN A 66 -15.06 26.24 8.68
C GLN A 66 -14.08 25.50 7.75
N SER A 67 -14.27 24.20 7.52
CA SER A 67 -13.40 23.38 6.67
C SER A 67 -13.64 23.61 5.17
N ALA A 68 -12.71 23.13 4.33
CA ALA A 68 -12.88 23.17 2.87
C ALA A 68 -14.10 22.37 2.40
N ASP A 69 -14.42 21.25 3.07
CA ASP A 69 -15.52 20.36 2.70
C ASP A 69 -16.88 21.06 2.84
N TYR A 70 -17.05 21.93 3.85
CA TYR A 70 -18.29 22.67 4.11
C TYR A 70 -18.31 24.08 3.49
N LYS A 71 -17.33 24.41 2.66
CA LYS A 71 -17.24 25.74 2.02
C LYS A 71 -18.49 26.09 1.21
N TYR A 72 -19.07 25.11 0.51
CA TYR A 72 -20.30 25.30 -0.27
C TYR A 72 -21.53 25.46 0.62
N PHE A 73 -21.65 24.66 1.69
CA PHE A 73 -22.70 24.84 2.70
C PHE A 73 -22.72 26.27 3.23
N ALA A 74 -21.56 26.77 3.68
CA ALA A 74 -21.43 28.12 4.21
C ALA A 74 -21.67 29.19 3.12
N LYS A 75 -21.24 28.96 1.88
CA LYS A 75 -21.47 29.87 0.74
C LYS A 75 -22.96 29.95 0.40
N GLU A 76 -23.68 28.84 0.41
CA GLU A 76 -25.10 28.79 0.08
C GLU A 76 -25.94 29.48 1.16
N LEU A 77 -25.63 29.26 2.45
CA LEU A 77 -26.26 30.01 3.55
C LEU A 77 -26.09 31.52 3.35
N ARG A 78 -24.88 31.97 3.04
CA ARG A 78 -24.60 33.40 2.76
C ARG A 78 -25.34 33.90 1.53
N PHE A 79 -25.37 33.11 0.46
CA PHE A 79 -26.03 33.50 -0.78
C PHE A 79 -27.55 33.67 -0.59
N GLN A 80 -28.21 32.69 0.02
CA GLN A 80 -29.65 32.70 0.29
C GLN A 80 -30.05 33.83 1.26
N THR A 81 -29.15 34.21 2.17
CA THR A 81 -29.41 35.30 3.14
C THR A 81 -28.90 36.67 2.70
N SER A 82 -28.17 36.77 1.59
CA SER A 82 -27.47 37.99 1.16
C SER A 82 -28.36 39.21 0.93
N ARG A 83 -29.65 38.99 0.64
CA ARG A 83 -30.63 40.05 0.39
C ARG A 83 -31.43 40.46 1.62
N ASN A 84 -31.21 39.83 2.77
CA ASN A 84 -31.93 40.18 4.00
C ASN A 84 -31.21 41.35 4.70
N PRO A 85 -31.82 42.55 4.76
CA PRO A 85 -31.16 43.73 5.32
C PRO A 85 -30.95 43.63 6.85
N LYS A 86 -31.65 42.74 7.54
CA LYS A 86 -31.51 42.52 8.98
C LYS A 86 -30.33 41.62 9.34
N LEU A 87 -29.67 41.00 8.36
CA LEU A 87 -28.61 40.02 8.62
C LEU A 87 -27.23 40.60 8.32
N HIS A 88 -26.31 40.41 9.26
CA HIS A 88 -24.94 40.91 9.16
C HIS A 88 -23.94 39.78 9.34
N TRP A 89 -23.28 39.38 8.25
CA TRP A 89 -22.22 38.39 8.26
C TRP A 89 -20.89 38.98 8.72
N LEU A 90 -20.30 38.39 9.76
CA LEU A 90 -19.12 38.87 10.48
C LEU A 90 -18.05 37.78 10.57
N GLY A 91 -16.81 38.18 10.86
CA GLY A 91 -15.73 37.25 11.15
C GLY A 91 -15.89 36.54 12.50
N TRP A 92 -15.30 35.36 12.61
CA TRP A 92 -15.23 34.55 13.84
C TRP A 92 -13.98 33.65 13.81
N GLN A 93 -13.28 33.52 14.95
CA GLN A 93 -12.06 32.69 15.10
C GLN A 93 -11.00 32.91 13.99
N GLY A 94 -10.79 34.16 13.57
CA GLY A 94 -9.81 34.51 12.53
C GLY A 94 -10.24 34.18 11.09
N ARG A 95 -11.49 33.75 10.88
CA ARG A 95 -12.08 33.55 9.54
C ARG A 95 -13.18 34.55 9.25
N ASN A 96 -13.29 34.99 8.00
CA ASN A 96 -14.30 35.94 7.57
C ASN A 96 -15.66 35.26 7.34
N GLN A 97 -16.74 35.93 7.74
CA GLN A 97 -18.13 35.51 7.46
C GLN A 97 -18.49 34.10 7.97
N CYS A 98 -17.98 33.72 9.14
CA CYS A 98 -18.29 32.49 9.86
C CYS A 98 -19.32 32.70 10.99
N ARG A 99 -19.92 33.89 11.04
CA ARG A 99 -20.95 34.24 12.01
C ARG A 99 -21.95 35.20 11.37
N CYS A 100 -23.24 35.09 11.70
CA CYS A 100 -24.27 35.99 11.20
C CYS A 100 -25.11 36.54 12.34
N ARG A 101 -25.11 37.85 12.53
CA ARG A 101 -25.95 38.55 13.51
C ARG A 101 -27.28 38.97 12.89
N ILE A 102 -28.37 38.91 13.67
CA ILE A 102 -29.64 39.55 13.31
C ILE A 102 -29.81 40.90 13.99
N ASP A 103 -30.29 41.90 13.23
CA ASP A 103 -30.70 43.21 13.73
C ASP A 103 -32.14 43.12 14.27
N ALA A 104 -32.23 42.75 15.55
CA ALA A 104 -33.48 42.64 16.30
C ALA A 104 -33.26 43.15 17.73
N ALA A 105 -34.30 43.73 18.32
CA ALA A 105 -34.26 44.18 19.71
C ALA A 105 -34.14 42.97 20.67
N THR A 106 -33.35 43.11 21.72
CA THR A 106 -33.15 42.07 22.74
C THR A 106 -33.14 42.68 24.15
N ASP A 107 -33.96 43.72 24.40
CA ASP A 107 -33.92 44.46 25.65
C ASP A 107 -34.63 43.76 26.81
N ASN A 108 -35.59 42.90 26.49
CA ASN A 108 -36.30 42.05 27.43
C ASN A 108 -36.42 40.62 26.89
N TRP A 109 -36.95 39.71 27.70
CA TRP A 109 -37.03 38.28 27.37
C TRP A 109 -37.93 37.98 26.16
N GLU A 110 -39.02 38.71 26.01
CA GLU A 110 -39.94 38.55 24.86
C GLU A 110 -39.27 38.99 23.55
N GLN A 111 -38.58 40.13 23.57
CA GLN A 111 -37.80 40.61 22.43
C GLN A 111 -36.66 39.65 22.06
N LEU A 112 -35.95 39.12 23.06
CA LEU A 112 -34.91 38.11 22.83
C LEU A 112 -35.48 36.81 22.22
N MET A 113 -36.60 36.32 22.75
CA MET A 113 -37.30 35.15 22.18
C MET A 113 -37.69 35.41 20.73
N ASN A 114 -38.26 36.58 20.42
CA ASN A 114 -38.63 36.96 19.07
C ASN A 114 -37.41 37.04 18.13
N ALA A 115 -36.27 37.53 18.61
CA ALA A 115 -35.03 37.53 17.84
C ALA A 115 -34.54 36.11 17.50
N PHE A 116 -34.65 35.16 18.44
CA PHE A 116 -34.38 33.74 18.17
C PHE A 116 -35.36 33.15 17.15
N ILE A 117 -36.66 33.38 17.32
CA ILE A 117 -37.68 32.91 16.36
C ILE A 117 -37.40 33.46 14.95
N GLU A 118 -37.03 34.73 14.85
CA GLU A 118 -36.78 35.37 13.56
C GLU A 118 -35.53 34.79 12.86
N ILE A 119 -34.40 34.67 13.57
CA ILE A 119 -33.18 34.11 12.98
C ILE A 119 -33.36 32.62 12.63
N MET A 120 -34.03 31.85 13.49
CA MET A 120 -34.35 30.44 13.24
C MET A 120 -35.26 30.27 12.02
N GLY A 121 -36.30 31.09 11.92
CA GLY A 121 -37.24 31.07 10.79
C GLY A 121 -36.57 31.37 9.45
N ILE A 122 -35.44 32.08 9.45
CA ILE A 122 -34.64 32.33 8.24
C ILE A 122 -33.70 31.16 7.95
N PHE A 123 -32.93 30.71 8.95
CA PHE A 123 -31.83 29.79 8.73
C PHE A 123 -32.23 28.31 8.74
N ASP A 124 -33.12 27.88 9.63
CA ASP A 124 -33.48 26.47 9.75
C ASP A 124 -34.04 25.87 8.44
N PRO A 125 -34.96 26.55 7.70
CA PRO A 125 -35.44 26.04 6.41
C PRO A 125 -34.33 25.89 5.36
N ILE A 126 -33.34 26.79 5.38
CA ILE A 126 -32.19 26.75 4.46
C ILE A 126 -31.28 25.58 4.84
N ILE A 127 -30.98 25.42 6.13
CA ILE A 127 -30.16 24.31 6.65
C ILE A 127 -30.81 22.97 6.29
N GLU A 128 -32.10 22.79 6.58
CA GLU A 128 -32.81 21.56 6.22
C GLU A 128 -32.78 21.29 4.72
N LYS A 129 -32.99 22.31 3.90
CA LYS A 129 -32.97 22.17 2.43
C LYS A 129 -31.61 21.71 1.93
N ILE A 130 -30.52 22.28 2.45
CA ILE A 130 -29.16 21.90 2.06
C ILE A 130 -28.87 20.45 2.50
N ILE A 131 -29.25 20.07 3.72
CA ILE A 131 -29.02 18.71 4.25
C ILE A 131 -29.89 17.66 3.53
N ARG A 132 -31.14 17.97 3.21
CA ARG A 132 -32.02 17.06 2.45
C ARG A 132 -31.51 16.82 1.03
N ARG A 133 -30.93 17.84 0.38
CA ARG A 133 -30.29 17.68 -0.93
C ARG A 133 -29.08 16.75 -0.87
N THR A 134 -28.25 16.86 0.16
CA THR A 134 -27.08 15.96 0.30
C THR A 134 -27.44 14.53 0.71
N ALA A 135 -28.57 14.31 1.37
CA ALA A 135 -29.07 12.96 1.63
C ALA A 135 -29.48 12.22 0.34
N VAL A 136 -29.81 12.96 -0.73
CA VAL A 136 -30.24 12.43 -2.01
C VAL A 136 -29.24 12.90 -3.07
N ASN A 137 -28.09 12.23 -3.22
CA ASN A 137 -27.21 12.48 -4.37
C ASN A 137 -28.04 12.41 -5.65
N PRO A 138 -28.31 13.53 -6.33
CA PRO A 138 -29.22 13.54 -7.47
C PRO A 138 -28.65 12.61 -8.54
N SER A 139 -29.51 11.78 -9.12
CA SER A 139 -29.14 10.84 -10.18
C SER A 139 -28.37 11.57 -11.29
N VAL A 140 -27.12 11.18 -11.53
CA VAL A 140 -26.29 11.78 -12.56
C VAL A 140 -26.47 11.03 -13.87
N GLU A 141 -26.91 11.74 -14.90
CA GLU A 141 -27.24 11.14 -16.19
C GLU A 141 -26.03 10.43 -16.82
N PRO A 142 -26.26 9.36 -17.61
CA PRO A 142 -25.21 8.70 -18.38
C PRO A 142 -24.45 9.66 -19.30
N TYR A 143 -23.17 9.36 -19.51
CA TYR A 143 -22.35 10.04 -20.52
C TYR A 143 -23.01 9.94 -21.91
N LYS A 144 -23.10 11.09 -22.61
CA LYS A 144 -23.76 11.21 -23.93
C LYS A 144 -22.80 11.49 -25.08
N GLY A 145 -21.49 11.59 -24.80
CA GLY A 145 -20.49 11.82 -25.83
C GLY A 145 -20.17 10.56 -26.62
N ASP A 146 -19.27 10.71 -27.59
CA ASP A 146 -18.77 9.59 -28.38
C ASP A 146 -17.94 8.62 -27.51
N ILE A 147 -18.13 7.32 -27.74
CA ILE A 147 -17.48 6.24 -27.01
C ILE A 147 -16.40 5.53 -27.84
N VAL A 148 -16.32 5.79 -29.15
CA VAL A 148 -15.43 5.07 -30.07
C VAL A 148 -14.01 5.63 -30.00
N PHE A 149 -13.00 4.79 -29.76
CA PHE A 149 -11.61 5.22 -29.89
C PHE A 149 -11.26 5.48 -31.36
N SER A 150 -10.53 6.57 -31.65
CA SER A 150 -9.97 6.76 -32.98
C SER A 150 -8.91 5.67 -33.20
N GLU A 151 -9.17 4.77 -34.14
CA GLU A 151 -8.26 3.65 -34.46
C GLU A 151 -7.27 4.00 -35.58
N GLU A 152 -7.13 5.29 -35.92
CA GLU A 152 -6.12 5.76 -36.87
C GLU A 152 -4.71 5.30 -36.40
N GLY A 153 -4.06 4.47 -37.21
CA GLY A 153 -2.77 3.85 -36.90
C GLY A 153 -2.82 2.39 -36.43
N LEU A 154 -3.99 1.81 -36.13
CA LEU A 154 -4.08 0.37 -35.77
C LEU A 154 -3.96 -0.58 -36.98
N ASN A 155 -3.79 -0.06 -38.19
CA ASN A 155 -3.57 -0.83 -39.41
C ASN A 155 -2.06 -0.85 -39.70
N ASP A 156 -1.47 -2.04 -39.60
CA ASP A 156 -0.06 -2.39 -39.93
C ASP A 156 1.05 -2.10 -38.89
N ASP A 157 0.87 -2.54 -37.64
CA ASP A 157 1.91 -2.66 -36.59
C ASP A 157 2.10 -1.50 -35.58
N GLU A 158 1.27 -0.46 -35.64
CA GLU A 158 1.43 0.71 -34.75
C GLU A 158 0.49 0.71 -33.53
N VAL A 159 1.03 1.25 -32.43
CA VAL A 159 0.33 1.50 -31.18
C VAL A 159 -0.58 2.71 -31.35
N CYS A 160 -1.82 2.65 -30.88
CA CYS A 160 -2.70 3.81 -30.89
C CYS A 160 -2.56 4.60 -29.58
N LEU A 161 -2.32 5.90 -29.71
CA LEU A 161 -2.37 6.85 -28.61
C LEU A 161 -3.61 7.71 -28.75
N ALA A 162 -4.50 7.65 -27.76
CA ALA A 162 -5.71 8.46 -27.69
C ALA A 162 -5.74 9.27 -26.40
N THR A 163 -6.57 10.31 -26.38
CA THR A 163 -6.91 11.04 -25.16
C THR A 163 -8.43 10.97 -24.99
N CYS A 164 -8.92 10.59 -23.81
CA CYS A 164 -10.37 10.48 -23.59
C CYS A 164 -10.79 10.80 -22.15
N SER A 165 -12.05 11.19 -21.98
CA SER A 165 -12.67 11.33 -20.66
C SER A 165 -12.96 9.97 -20.01
N LEU A 166 -13.19 9.96 -18.70
CA LEU A 166 -13.65 8.76 -18.00
C LEU A 166 -14.96 8.22 -18.59
N GLY A 167 -15.90 9.10 -18.97
CA GLY A 167 -17.17 8.73 -19.59
C GLY A 167 -16.99 7.97 -20.90
N LYS A 168 -16.09 8.45 -21.78
CA LYS A 168 -15.73 7.76 -23.02
C LYS A 168 -15.06 6.41 -22.75
N LEU A 169 -14.12 6.37 -21.80
CA LEU A 169 -13.42 5.14 -21.40
C LEU A 169 -14.40 4.07 -20.85
N PHE A 170 -15.30 4.46 -19.95
CA PHE A 170 -16.32 3.58 -19.36
C PHE A 170 -17.43 3.20 -20.34
N GLY A 171 -17.56 3.89 -21.48
CA GLY A 171 -18.44 3.48 -22.57
C GLY A 171 -18.02 2.17 -23.25
N ASN A 172 -16.79 1.71 -23.04
CA ASN A 172 -16.21 0.52 -23.66
C ASN A 172 -16.22 -0.70 -22.72
N ASN A 173 -16.09 -1.90 -23.28
CA ASN A 173 -16.04 -3.13 -22.48
C ASN A 173 -14.63 -3.34 -21.89
N LEU A 174 -14.42 -2.85 -20.66
CA LEU A 174 -13.16 -2.99 -19.94
C LEU A 174 -13.15 -4.28 -19.12
N VAL A 175 -12.07 -5.04 -19.22
CA VAL A 175 -11.84 -6.27 -18.45
C VAL A 175 -10.51 -6.18 -17.72
N ILE A 176 -10.44 -6.69 -16.48
CA ILE A 176 -9.16 -6.84 -15.77
C ILE A 176 -8.68 -8.28 -15.96
N PRO A 177 -7.57 -8.51 -16.68
CA PRO A 177 -7.05 -9.85 -16.89
C PRO A 177 -6.53 -10.50 -15.60
N ASP A 178 -6.62 -11.83 -15.51
CA ASP A 178 -6.19 -12.58 -14.32
C ASP A 178 -4.68 -12.49 -14.05
N TYR A 179 -3.88 -12.15 -15.07
CA TYR A 179 -2.45 -11.94 -14.91
C TYR A 179 -2.08 -10.61 -14.24
N GLN A 180 -3.01 -9.67 -14.11
CA GLN A 180 -2.76 -8.43 -13.40
C GLN A 180 -2.48 -8.65 -11.91
N ARG A 181 -1.89 -7.64 -11.27
CA ARG A 181 -1.69 -7.67 -9.83
C ARG A 181 -3.03 -7.52 -9.10
N ASN A 182 -3.10 -8.11 -7.91
CA ASN A 182 -4.25 -7.99 -7.03
C ASN A 182 -4.57 -6.52 -6.67
N TYR A 183 -5.83 -6.21 -6.37
CA TYR A 183 -6.20 -4.86 -5.91
C TYR A 183 -5.63 -4.63 -4.50
N CYS A 184 -4.83 -3.59 -4.32
CA CYS A 184 -4.03 -3.38 -3.11
C CYS A 184 -4.01 -1.92 -2.62
N TRP A 185 -4.85 -1.05 -3.19
CA TRP A 185 -4.96 0.31 -2.67
C TRP A 185 -5.54 0.34 -1.26
N GLU A 186 -4.94 1.18 -0.42
CA GLU A 186 -5.34 1.42 0.96
C GLU A 186 -5.85 2.87 1.10
N ASP A 187 -6.24 3.22 2.33
CA ASP A 187 -6.78 4.54 2.67
C ASP A 187 -5.98 5.71 2.10
N LYS A 188 -4.65 5.63 2.13
CA LYS A 188 -3.77 6.71 1.69
C LYS A 188 -3.94 6.98 0.19
N GLN A 189 -3.92 5.94 -0.63
CA GLN A 189 -4.06 6.07 -2.09
C GLN A 189 -5.48 6.51 -2.46
N VAL A 190 -6.50 5.96 -1.80
CA VAL A 190 -7.91 6.32 -2.04
C VAL A 190 -8.17 7.79 -1.68
N LYS A 191 -7.67 8.26 -0.53
CA LYS A 191 -7.78 9.69 -0.13
C LYS A 191 -7.03 10.61 -1.09
N ALA A 192 -5.82 10.23 -1.50
CA ALA A 192 -5.04 11.02 -2.46
C ALA A 192 -5.76 11.15 -3.82
N LEU A 193 -6.35 10.05 -4.33
CA LEU A 193 -7.19 10.12 -5.52
C LEU A 193 -8.39 11.03 -5.29
N TRP A 194 -9.13 10.83 -4.21
CA TRP A 194 -10.30 11.65 -3.87
C TRP A 194 -9.98 13.15 -3.80
N ASP A 195 -8.89 13.51 -3.14
CA ASP A 195 -8.45 14.90 -3.04
C ASP A 195 -8.08 15.46 -4.42
N SER A 196 -7.39 14.69 -5.26
CA SER A 196 -7.11 15.06 -6.66
C SER A 196 -8.39 15.30 -7.48
N LEU A 197 -9.45 14.50 -7.29
CA LEU A 197 -10.72 14.69 -8.00
C LEU A 197 -11.46 15.97 -7.60
N LYS A 198 -11.29 16.45 -6.36
CA LYS A 198 -11.87 17.74 -5.94
C LYS A 198 -11.23 18.94 -6.64
N GLU A 199 -9.99 18.79 -7.13
CA GLU A 199 -9.24 19.82 -7.84
C GLU A 199 -9.57 19.89 -9.34
N ILE A 200 -10.45 19.03 -9.87
CA ILE A 200 -10.96 19.17 -11.23
C ILE A 200 -11.59 20.58 -11.33
N PRO A 201 -11.29 21.40 -12.35
CA PRO A 201 -11.88 22.72 -12.51
C PRO A 201 -13.37 22.63 -12.87
N HIS A 202 -14.14 23.72 -12.70
CA HIS A 202 -15.54 23.74 -13.18
C HIS A 202 -15.60 23.87 -14.70
N ASP A 203 -14.69 24.66 -15.26
CA ASP A 203 -14.53 24.91 -16.68
C ASP A 203 -13.12 24.51 -17.11
N GLY A 204 -12.96 23.30 -17.62
CA GLY A 204 -11.69 22.78 -18.12
C GLY A 204 -11.52 21.28 -17.94
N GLU A 205 -10.40 20.77 -18.44
CA GLU A 205 -10.02 19.35 -18.36
C GLU A 205 -8.99 19.12 -17.25
N TYR A 206 -9.05 17.95 -16.61
CA TYR A 206 -8.10 17.51 -15.60
C TYR A 206 -7.46 16.19 -16.03
N HIS A 207 -6.15 16.18 -16.23
CA HIS A 207 -5.43 15.00 -16.71
C HIS A 207 -5.01 14.08 -15.55
N LEU A 208 -5.51 12.84 -15.54
CA LEU A 208 -5.22 11.82 -14.52
C LEU A 208 -4.36 10.67 -15.06
N GLY A 209 -3.27 11.03 -15.76
CA GLY A 209 -2.22 10.12 -16.21
C GLY A 209 -2.63 9.16 -17.34
N THR A 210 -1.81 8.14 -17.54
CA THR A 210 -1.91 7.19 -18.67
C THR A 210 -2.73 5.95 -18.29
N ILE A 211 -3.44 5.34 -19.24
CA ILE A 211 -4.06 4.00 -19.14
C ILE A 211 -3.54 3.17 -20.31
N ILE A 212 -3.17 1.92 -20.08
CA ILE A 212 -2.74 1.01 -21.15
C ILE A 212 -3.80 -0.07 -21.31
N LEU A 213 -4.31 -0.21 -22.52
CA LEU A 213 -5.32 -1.19 -22.90
C LEU A 213 -4.78 -2.12 -23.99
N GLN A 214 -5.19 -3.37 -23.94
CA GLN A 214 -5.01 -4.33 -25.01
C GLN A 214 -6.38 -4.70 -25.57
N LYS A 215 -6.58 -4.47 -26.87
CA LYS A 215 -7.79 -4.84 -27.57
C LYS A 215 -7.69 -6.31 -28.00
N ASP A 216 -8.66 -7.11 -27.58
CA ASP A 216 -8.79 -8.50 -28.04
C ASP A 216 -9.61 -8.59 -29.33
N SER A 217 -9.58 -9.76 -29.96
CA SER A 217 -10.37 -10.09 -31.16
C SER A 217 -11.89 -9.97 -30.97
N ASN A 218 -12.40 -10.01 -29.74
CA ASN A 218 -13.81 -9.87 -29.40
C ASN A 218 -14.25 -8.41 -29.17
N GLY A 219 -13.31 -7.45 -29.27
CA GLY A 219 -13.57 -6.03 -29.04
C GLY A 219 -13.58 -5.61 -27.57
N ASN A 220 -13.11 -6.47 -26.66
CA ASN A 220 -12.87 -6.10 -25.27
C ASN A 220 -11.53 -5.40 -25.13
N TYR A 221 -11.44 -4.54 -24.11
CA TYR A 221 -10.22 -3.85 -23.75
C TYR A 221 -9.72 -4.37 -22.40
N ALA A 222 -8.73 -5.25 -22.45
CA ALA A 222 -8.00 -5.71 -21.28
C ALA A 222 -7.15 -4.57 -20.70
N VAL A 223 -7.36 -4.25 -19.42
CA VAL A 223 -6.62 -3.21 -18.70
C VAL A 223 -5.24 -3.73 -18.31
N ILE A 224 -4.19 -3.20 -18.95
CA ILE A 224 -2.79 -3.56 -18.68
C ILE A 224 -2.17 -2.63 -17.62
N ASP A 225 -2.46 -1.33 -17.69
CA ASP A 225 -2.12 -0.36 -16.63
C ASP A 225 -3.33 0.47 -16.24
N GLY A 226 -3.37 0.89 -14.98
CA GLY A 226 -4.42 1.77 -14.45
C GLY A 226 -5.54 1.05 -13.72
N GLN A 227 -5.48 -0.28 -13.60
CA GLN A 227 -6.46 -1.11 -12.88
C GLN A 227 -6.88 -0.52 -11.52
N GLN A 228 -5.92 -0.20 -10.65
CA GLN A 228 -6.21 0.29 -9.29
C GLN A 228 -6.99 1.63 -9.31
N ARG A 229 -6.64 2.53 -10.24
CA ARG A 229 -7.33 3.80 -10.44
C ARG A 229 -8.75 3.57 -10.95
N LEU A 230 -8.92 2.77 -12.02
CA LEU A 230 -10.21 2.56 -12.65
C LEU A 230 -11.21 1.81 -11.74
N VAL A 231 -10.74 0.82 -10.96
CA VAL A 231 -11.56 0.16 -9.94
C VAL A 231 -12.03 1.17 -8.88
N THR A 232 -11.12 1.99 -8.37
CA THR A 232 -11.46 2.99 -7.33
C THR A 232 -12.39 4.07 -7.88
N LEU A 233 -12.18 4.55 -9.11
CA LEU A 233 -13.07 5.49 -9.79
C LEU A 233 -14.46 4.90 -10.00
N THR A 234 -14.56 3.62 -10.36
CA THR A 234 -15.83 2.90 -10.49
C THR A 234 -16.61 2.93 -9.17
N LEU A 235 -15.93 2.69 -8.04
CA LEU A 235 -16.56 2.77 -6.70
C LEU A 235 -16.99 4.20 -6.36
N ILE A 236 -16.17 5.21 -6.68
CA ILE A 236 -16.47 6.63 -6.44
C ILE A 236 -17.71 7.07 -7.20
N VAL A 237 -17.76 6.87 -8.52
CA VAL A 237 -18.89 7.35 -9.33
C VAL A 237 -20.19 6.61 -8.99
N ARG A 238 -20.09 5.35 -8.54
CA ARG A 238 -21.24 4.60 -8.00
C ARG A 238 -21.81 5.24 -6.73
N GLU A 239 -20.96 5.57 -5.76
CA GLU A 239 -21.42 6.21 -4.51
C GLU A 239 -21.88 7.67 -4.76
N LEU A 240 -21.43 8.29 -5.85
CA LEU A 240 -21.96 9.56 -6.36
C LEU A 240 -23.22 9.42 -7.26
N ASN A 241 -23.84 8.24 -7.30
CA ASN A 241 -25.10 7.96 -7.98
C ASN A 241 -25.09 8.16 -9.51
N TYR A 242 -23.97 7.87 -10.16
CA TYR A 242 -23.88 7.82 -11.63
C TYR A 242 -24.70 6.65 -12.20
N GLN A 243 -25.53 6.94 -13.20
CA GLN A 243 -26.43 5.95 -13.83
C GLN A 243 -25.90 5.36 -15.15
N GLY A 244 -24.75 5.82 -15.64
CA GLY A 244 -24.19 5.33 -16.89
C GLY A 244 -23.42 4.02 -16.73
N ASN A 245 -22.74 3.62 -17.82
CA ASN A 245 -21.98 2.37 -17.82
C ASN A 245 -20.80 2.43 -16.81
N MET A 246 -20.60 1.32 -16.12
CA MET A 246 -19.54 1.10 -15.12
C MET A 246 -18.97 -0.31 -15.32
N PRO A 247 -18.14 -0.53 -16.35
CA PRO A 247 -17.79 -1.87 -16.83
C PRO A 247 -17.07 -2.73 -15.78
N LEU A 248 -16.28 -2.11 -14.90
CA LEU A 248 -15.53 -2.81 -13.87
C LEU A 248 -16.36 -3.16 -12.63
N LEU A 249 -17.65 -2.79 -12.59
CA LEU A 249 -18.51 -3.07 -11.43
C LEU A 249 -18.83 -4.56 -11.29
N THR A 250 -18.88 -5.27 -12.41
CA THR A 250 -19.09 -6.72 -12.48
C THR A 250 -17.80 -7.52 -12.36
N GLN A 251 -16.65 -6.86 -12.23
CA GLN A 251 -15.36 -7.52 -12.08
C GLN A 251 -15.36 -8.43 -10.85
N LYS A 252 -14.88 -9.66 -11.02
CA LYS A 252 -14.64 -10.59 -9.92
C LYS A 252 -13.18 -10.46 -9.47
N PHE A 253 -12.99 -10.31 -8.17
CA PHE A 253 -11.67 -10.39 -7.53
C PHE A 253 -11.57 -11.76 -6.86
N LEU A 254 -10.60 -12.57 -7.27
CA LEU A 254 -10.40 -13.92 -6.75
C LEU A 254 -9.78 -13.89 -5.34
N SER A 255 -8.75 -13.06 -5.17
CA SER A 255 -7.99 -12.84 -3.94
C SER A 255 -8.84 -12.31 -2.77
N GLU A 256 -8.69 -12.90 -1.58
CA GLU A 256 -9.37 -12.45 -0.36
C GLU A 256 -8.87 -11.08 0.09
N ASN A 257 -7.57 -10.81 -0.01
CA ASN A 257 -7.03 -9.49 0.32
C ASN A 257 -7.56 -8.43 -0.66
N SER A 258 -7.67 -8.74 -1.95
CA SER A 258 -8.30 -7.83 -2.92
C SER A 258 -9.73 -7.49 -2.52
N LYS A 259 -10.53 -8.50 -2.13
CA LYS A 259 -11.91 -8.28 -1.64
C LYS A 259 -11.94 -7.38 -0.41
N LYS A 260 -11.04 -7.59 0.55
CA LYS A 260 -10.91 -6.73 1.75
C LYS A 260 -10.54 -5.29 1.38
N HIS A 261 -9.57 -5.09 0.50
CA HIS A 261 -9.16 -3.75 0.04
C HIS A 261 -10.28 -3.04 -0.71
N VAL A 262 -11.01 -3.74 -1.58
CA VAL A 262 -12.18 -3.19 -2.28
C VAL A 262 -13.29 -2.82 -1.28
N ALA A 263 -13.57 -3.69 -0.30
CA ALA A 263 -14.56 -3.43 0.74
C ALA A 263 -14.18 -2.21 1.61
N ASN A 264 -12.91 -2.12 2.02
CA ASN A 264 -12.38 -0.98 2.76
C ASN A 264 -12.46 0.31 1.94
N SER A 265 -12.05 0.26 0.68
CA SER A 265 -12.11 1.41 -0.23
C SER A 265 -13.54 1.89 -0.41
N ARG A 266 -14.51 0.97 -0.61
CA ARG A 266 -15.93 1.31 -0.67
C ARG A 266 -16.42 1.95 0.62
N TRP A 267 -16.08 1.38 1.77
CA TRP A 267 -16.43 1.95 3.08
C TRP A 267 -15.90 3.38 3.19
N LEU A 268 -14.61 3.60 2.90
CA LEU A 268 -13.98 4.91 2.98
C LEU A 268 -14.60 5.91 2.00
N ILE A 269 -14.80 5.51 0.74
CA ILE A 269 -15.44 6.35 -0.29
C ILE A 269 -16.81 6.80 0.18
N LYS A 270 -17.63 5.91 0.76
CA LYS A 270 -18.94 6.28 1.31
C LYS A 270 -18.85 7.37 2.39
N HIS A 271 -17.81 7.35 3.22
CA HIS A 271 -17.58 8.40 4.23
C HIS A 271 -17.08 9.71 3.62
N LEU A 272 -16.28 9.63 2.55
CA LEU A 272 -15.76 10.80 1.85
C LEU A 272 -16.87 11.50 1.05
N THR A 273 -17.70 10.73 0.34
CA THR A 273 -18.83 11.26 -0.43
C THR A 273 -19.89 11.86 0.49
N SER A 274 -20.19 11.25 1.63
CA SER A 274 -21.18 11.80 2.59
C SER A 274 -20.77 13.14 3.20
N ARG A 275 -19.48 13.49 3.16
CA ARG A 275 -18.94 14.78 3.62
C ARG A 275 -18.83 15.82 2.50
N SER A 276 -19.00 15.41 1.25
CA SER A 276 -18.87 16.29 0.09
C SER A 276 -20.22 16.92 -0.26
N TYR A 277 -20.22 18.23 -0.47
CA TYR A 277 -21.40 19.02 -0.85
C TYR A 277 -21.36 19.47 -2.32
N ASP A 278 -20.46 18.92 -3.13
CA ASP A 278 -20.32 19.28 -4.54
C ASP A 278 -21.18 18.38 -5.44
N GLU A 279 -22.40 18.85 -5.72
CA GLU A 279 -23.37 18.18 -6.61
C GLU A 279 -22.85 18.02 -8.06
N THR A 280 -21.87 18.84 -8.48
CA THR A 280 -21.32 18.80 -9.84
C THR A 280 -20.16 17.82 -10.00
N LEU A 281 -19.54 17.39 -8.89
CA LEU A 281 -18.31 16.62 -8.88
C LEU A 281 -18.39 15.37 -9.76
N CYS A 282 -19.48 14.60 -9.67
CA CYS A 282 -19.65 13.40 -10.47
C CYS A 282 -19.68 13.70 -11.97
N SER A 283 -20.45 14.71 -12.39
CA SER A 283 -20.50 15.13 -13.80
C SER A 283 -19.12 15.59 -14.28
N ARG A 284 -18.36 16.30 -13.45
CA ARG A 284 -16.99 16.71 -13.75
C ARG A 284 -16.04 15.52 -13.85
N ILE A 285 -16.12 14.55 -12.93
CA ILE A 285 -15.36 13.29 -13.01
C ILE A 285 -15.65 12.54 -14.32
N ILE A 286 -16.91 12.45 -14.74
CA ILE A 286 -17.28 11.72 -15.95
C ILE A 286 -16.84 12.45 -17.23
N ASN A 287 -17.00 13.77 -17.28
CA ASN A 287 -16.82 14.53 -18.53
C ASN A 287 -15.46 15.21 -18.66
N GLN A 288 -14.84 15.61 -17.56
CA GLN A 288 -13.64 16.47 -17.53
C GLN A 288 -12.39 15.76 -17.01
N LEU A 289 -12.51 14.55 -16.43
CA LEU A 289 -11.36 13.74 -16.05
C LEU A 289 -10.81 13.02 -17.28
N ILE A 290 -9.64 13.46 -17.74
CA ILE A 290 -9.02 13.03 -19.00
C ILE A 290 -7.85 12.07 -18.73
N PHE A 291 -7.74 11.04 -19.57
CA PHE A 291 -6.63 10.09 -19.58
C PHE A 291 -5.96 10.08 -20.95
N THR A 292 -4.64 9.88 -20.94
CA THR A 292 -3.93 9.41 -22.13
C THR A 292 -4.08 7.90 -22.19
N VAL A 293 -4.65 7.35 -23.26
CA VAL A 293 -4.92 5.93 -23.43
C VAL A 293 -4.04 5.37 -24.52
N LEU A 294 -3.22 4.38 -24.18
CA LEU A 294 -2.41 3.61 -25.11
C LEU A 294 -3.14 2.31 -25.44
N ILE A 295 -3.44 2.04 -26.70
CA ILE A 295 -4.18 0.86 -27.15
C ILE A 295 -3.27 -0.03 -28.00
N LEU A 296 -3.17 -1.29 -27.60
CA LEU A 296 -2.33 -2.31 -28.24
C LEU A 296 -3.19 -3.43 -28.81
N LYS A 297 -2.75 -4.04 -29.92
CA LYS A 297 -3.36 -5.27 -30.44
C LYS A 297 -2.88 -6.51 -29.68
N GLU A 298 -3.71 -7.55 -29.70
CA GLU A 298 -3.53 -8.84 -29.03
C GLU A 298 -2.12 -9.46 -29.21
N SER A 299 -1.46 -9.24 -30.35
CA SER A 299 -0.15 -9.80 -30.71
C SER A 299 1.08 -9.14 -30.07
N ARG A 300 0.94 -8.12 -29.19
CA ARG A 300 2.07 -7.32 -28.68
C ARG A 300 2.13 -7.19 -27.15
N LEU A 301 1.92 -8.29 -26.42
CA LEU A 301 2.09 -8.36 -24.96
C LEU A 301 3.47 -7.84 -24.49
N ASP A 302 4.53 -8.09 -25.28
CA ASP A 302 5.88 -7.60 -24.97
C ASP A 302 5.98 -6.08 -24.93
N LEU A 303 5.33 -5.41 -25.89
CA LEU A 303 5.35 -3.95 -25.98
C LEU A 303 4.51 -3.33 -24.85
N ALA A 304 3.36 -3.95 -24.55
CA ALA A 304 2.53 -3.59 -23.41
C ALA A 304 3.33 -3.61 -22.10
N TYR A 305 4.16 -4.63 -21.93
CA TYR A 305 5.03 -4.77 -20.79
C TYR A 305 6.13 -3.70 -20.73
N THR A 306 6.80 -3.40 -21.85
CA THR A 306 7.81 -2.34 -21.89
C THR A 306 7.25 -0.97 -21.50
N PHE A 307 6.04 -0.65 -21.97
CA PHE A 307 5.36 0.57 -21.53
C PHE A 307 4.96 0.49 -20.05
N PHE A 308 4.40 -0.64 -19.61
CA PHE A 308 3.99 -0.87 -18.22
C PHE A 308 5.15 -0.71 -17.21
N SER A 309 6.34 -1.25 -17.52
CA SER A 309 7.51 -1.16 -16.63
C SER A 309 8.08 0.26 -16.53
N ASN A 310 7.92 1.07 -17.58
CA ASN A 310 8.52 2.40 -17.68
C ASN A 310 7.60 3.53 -17.21
N GLU A 311 6.28 3.41 -17.41
CA GLU A 311 5.30 4.47 -17.13
C GLU A 311 4.79 4.52 -15.68
N ASN A 312 5.03 3.48 -14.86
CA ASN A 312 4.47 3.37 -13.50
C ASN A 312 5.20 4.27 -12.46
N SER A 313 5.42 5.53 -12.81
CA SER A 313 6.17 6.55 -12.05
C SER A 313 5.32 7.34 -11.05
N LYS A 314 3.98 7.35 -11.20
CA LYS A 314 3.05 8.15 -10.37
C LYS A 314 2.10 7.31 -9.48
N GLY A 315 2.13 5.98 -9.60
CA GLY A 315 1.28 5.04 -8.85
C GLY A 315 2.01 4.28 -7.74
N VAL A 316 1.39 3.19 -7.24
CA VAL A 316 2.10 2.22 -6.39
C VAL A 316 3.17 1.54 -7.24
N PRO A 317 4.47 1.72 -6.93
CA PRO A 317 5.56 1.22 -7.75
C PRO A 317 5.48 -0.30 -7.85
N LEU A 318 5.95 -0.84 -8.98
CA LEU A 318 6.07 -2.28 -9.16
C LEU A 318 7.21 -2.80 -8.30
N SER A 319 6.98 -3.93 -7.64
CA SER A 319 8.02 -4.70 -7.00
C SER A 319 8.84 -5.48 -8.04
N ASP A 320 10.01 -5.96 -7.63
CA ASP A 320 10.78 -6.96 -8.40
C ASP A 320 9.92 -8.15 -8.85
N TYR A 321 9.01 -8.59 -7.98
CA TYR A 321 8.17 -9.77 -8.20
C TYR A 321 7.05 -9.51 -9.22
N ASP A 322 6.48 -8.31 -9.23
CA ASP A 322 5.51 -7.91 -10.26
C ASP A 322 6.17 -7.92 -11.65
N LEU A 323 7.40 -7.37 -11.73
CA LEU A 323 8.17 -7.34 -12.97
C LEU A 323 8.62 -8.73 -13.40
N LEU A 324 9.07 -9.59 -12.48
CA LEU A 324 9.45 -10.96 -12.79
C LEU A 324 8.25 -11.77 -13.32
N LYS A 325 7.10 -11.69 -12.65
CA LYS A 325 5.86 -12.35 -13.11
C LYS A 325 5.57 -11.99 -14.56
N ALA A 326 5.45 -10.68 -14.82
CA ALA A 326 5.10 -10.19 -16.14
C ALA A 326 6.21 -10.49 -17.17
N HIS A 327 7.49 -10.39 -16.81
CA HIS A 327 8.61 -10.76 -17.67
C HIS A 327 8.49 -12.21 -18.15
N HIS A 328 8.20 -13.13 -17.23
CA HIS A 328 8.19 -14.57 -17.52
C HIS A 328 6.91 -15.04 -18.20
N LEU A 329 5.77 -14.39 -17.96
CA LEU A 329 4.52 -14.68 -18.68
C LEU A 329 4.62 -14.47 -20.20
N ARG A 330 5.52 -13.61 -20.66
CA ARG A 330 5.76 -13.34 -22.10
C ARG A 330 6.25 -14.56 -22.88
N TYR A 331 6.85 -15.52 -22.20
CA TYR A 331 7.34 -16.75 -22.80
C TYR A 331 6.27 -17.85 -22.85
N ILE A 332 5.02 -17.54 -22.45
CA ILE A 332 3.91 -18.50 -22.42
C ILE A 332 2.88 -18.08 -23.46
N PHE A 333 2.79 -18.86 -24.54
CA PHE A 333 1.89 -18.57 -25.66
C PHE A 333 0.48 -19.15 -25.48
N ILE A 334 0.28 -20.02 -24.48
CA ILE A 334 -1.02 -20.62 -24.18
C ILE A 334 -1.69 -19.80 -23.09
N GLU A 335 -2.75 -19.07 -23.45
CA GLU A 335 -3.48 -18.16 -22.56
C GLU A 335 -3.90 -18.83 -21.23
N LYS A 336 -4.57 -19.98 -21.29
CA LYS A 336 -4.99 -20.73 -20.10
C LYS A 336 -3.82 -21.12 -19.18
N GLN A 337 -2.64 -21.38 -19.75
CA GLN A 337 -1.45 -21.70 -18.97
C GLN A 337 -0.88 -20.44 -18.32
N ALA A 338 -0.87 -19.31 -19.03
CA ALA A 338 -0.46 -18.01 -18.51
C ALA A 338 -1.36 -17.59 -17.35
N GLU A 339 -2.69 -17.71 -17.50
CA GLU A 339 -3.67 -17.46 -16.43
C GLU A 339 -3.42 -18.34 -15.20
N HIS A 340 -3.25 -19.65 -15.41
CA HIS A 340 -2.99 -20.60 -14.32
C HIS A 340 -1.73 -20.24 -13.53
N LEU A 341 -0.61 -19.98 -14.21
CA LEU A 341 0.67 -19.64 -13.58
C LEU A 341 0.61 -18.27 -12.91
N ALA A 342 -0.07 -17.31 -13.52
CA ALA A 342 -0.25 -16.00 -12.94
C ALA A 342 -1.10 -16.02 -11.66
N SER A 343 -2.13 -16.87 -11.64
CA SER A 343 -2.97 -17.11 -10.46
C SER A 343 -2.16 -17.74 -9.32
N ARG A 344 -1.37 -18.78 -9.60
CA ARG A 344 -0.47 -19.40 -8.61
C ARG A 344 0.57 -18.43 -8.06
N TRP A 345 1.15 -17.60 -8.92
CA TRP A 345 2.08 -16.56 -8.49
C TRP A 345 1.42 -15.52 -7.58
N ASN A 346 0.20 -15.09 -7.91
CA ASN A 346 -0.56 -14.18 -7.07
C ASN A 346 -0.87 -14.80 -5.70
N ASP A 347 -1.20 -16.09 -5.65
CA ASP A 347 -1.42 -16.83 -4.40
C ASP A 347 -0.12 -16.92 -3.56
N LEU A 348 1.02 -17.21 -4.20
CA LEU A 348 2.33 -17.22 -3.56
C LEU A 348 2.70 -15.85 -2.97
N ILE A 349 2.44 -14.76 -3.68
CA ILE A 349 2.63 -13.40 -3.14
C ILE A 349 1.64 -13.14 -1.99
N GLU A 350 0.40 -13.58 -2.10
CA GLU A 350 -0.60 -13.26 -1.08
C GLU A 350 -0.35 -13.99 0.25
N ASN A 351 0.01 -15.27 0.16
CA ASN A 351 0.09 -16.14 1.33
C ASN A 351 1.53 -16.35 1.83
N ASP A 352 2.52 -16.22 0.95
CA ASP A 352 3.90 -16.66 1.20
C ASP A 352 4.96 -15.60 0.87
N TYR A 353 4.58 -14.33 0.72
CA TYR A 353 5.52 -13.25 0.39
C TYR A 353 6.78 -13.23 1.27
N PRO A 354 6.72 -13.36 2.61
CA PRO A 354 7.94 -13.36 3.43
C PRO A 354 8.88 -14.53 3.10
N SER A 355 8.32 -15.68 2.73
CA SER A 355 9.10 -16.86 2.32
C SER A 355 9.68 -16.66 0.92
N LEU A 356 8.89 -16.13 0.00
CA LEU A 356 9.33 -15.75 -1.36
C LEU A 356 10.50 -14.76 -1.30
N GLU A 357 10.36 -13.70 -0.50
CA GLU A 357 11.34 -12.64 -0.36
C GLU A 357 12.64 -13.15 0.27
N LYS A 358 12.55 -13.90 1.38
CA LYS A 358 13.73 -14.53 1.99
C LYS A 358 14.41 -15.49 1.02
N THR A 359 13.63 -16.29 0.29
CA THR A 359 14.19 -17.26 -0.66
C THR A 359 14.91 -16.55 -1.81
N LEU A 360 14.20 -15.73 -2.59
CA LEU A 360 14.76 -15.12 -3.79
C LEU A 360 15.74 -13.99 -3.46
N ALA A 361 15.31 -12.96 -2.73
CA ALA A 361 16.08 -11.73 -2.53
C ALA A 361 17.20 -11.87 -1.49
N ALA A 362 16.98 -12.69 -0.45
CA ALA A 362 18.00 -12.89 0.58
C ALA A 362 18.94 -14.04 0.22
N HIS A 363 18.44 -15.27 0.11
CA HIS A 363 19.31 -16.44 0.07
C HIS A 363 19.77 -16.84 -1.33
N LEU A 364 18.86 -17.12 -2.27
CA LEU A 364 19.24 -17.54 -3.62
C LEU A 364 20.02 -16.44 -4.35
N PHE A 365 19.60 -15.18 -4.25
CA PHE A 365 20.34 -14.07 -4.84
C PHE A 365 21.79 -14.04 -4.36
N ARG A 366 22.02 -14.15 -3.04
CA ARG A 366 23.37 -14.22 -2.46
C ARG A 366 24.15 -15.43 -2.96
N LEU A 367 23.57 -16.62 -2.87
CA LEU A 367 24.22 -17.86 -3.31
C LEU A 367 24.63 -17.76 -4.78
N ARG A 368 23.78 -17.23 -5.66
CA ARG A 368 24.07 -16.99 -7.08
C ARG A 368 25.20 -15.99 -7.31
N LYS A 369 25.24 -14.91 -6.53
CA LYS A 369 26.33 -13.92 -6.61
C LYS A 369 27.65 -14.51 -6.11
N TRP A 370 27.62 -15.26 -5.00
CA TRP A 370 28.78 -15.89 -4.40
C TRP A 370 29.37 -17.02 -5.25
N MET A 371 28.53 -17.84 -5.90
CA MET A 371 29.00 -18.81 -6.91
C MET A 371 29.79 -18.17 -8.05
N ARG A 372 29.50 -16.90 -8.36
CA ARG A 372 30.16 -16.15 -9.44
C ARG A 372 31.20 -15.16 -8.92
N LYS A 373 31.51 -15.20 -7.61
CA LYS A 373 32.43 -14.28 -6.94
C LYS A 373 32.10 -12.79 -7.17
N LYS A 374 30.82 -12.45 -7.29
CA LYS A 374 30.37 -11.08 -7.55
C LYS A 374 29.90 -10.40 -6.27
N ASN A 375 30.43 -9.20 -6.04
CA ASN A 375 29.85 -8.27 -5.08
C ASN A 375 28.55 -7.68 -5.62
N PHE A 376 27.69 -7.20 -4.72
CA PHE A 376 26.39 -6.63 -5.07
C PHE A 376 25.93 -5.63 -4.00
N ASN A 377 25.05 -4.71 -4.39
CA ASN A 377 24.32 -3.85 -3.48
C ASN A 377 22.87 -4.37 -3.36
N PRO A 378 22.44 -4.85 -2.19
CA PRO A 378 21.06 -5.34 -2.01
C PRO A 378 20.01 -4.23 -2.11
N ASP A 379 20.41 -2.96 -1.94
CA ASP A 379 19.52 -1.81 -2.02
C ASP A 379 19.39 -1.25 -3.46
N GLU A 380 20.10 -1.86 -4.42
CA GLU A 380 19.99 -1.50 -5.83
C GLU A 380 18.60 -1.85 -6.35
N ARG A 381 17.94 -0.84 -6.94
CA ARG A 381 16.59 -0.97 -7.46
C ARG A 381 16.56 -2.07 -8.53
N PHE A 382 15.59 -2.96 -8.40
CA PHE A 382 15.33 -4.06 -9.32
C PHE A 382 16.43 -5.16 -9.38
N CYS A 383 17.31 -5.24 -8.38
CA CYS A 383 18.42 -6.19 -8.42
C CYS A 383 17.97 -7.66 -8.47
N VAL A 384 16.86 -8.00 -7.80
CA VAL A 384 16.29 -9.35 -7.80
C VAL A 384 15.72 -9.66 -9.18
N LYS A 385 14.97 -8.73 -9.77
CA LYS A 385 14.43 -8.85 -11.12
C LYS A 385 15.54 -9.09 -12.14
N GLU A 386 16.65 -8.37 -12.07
CA GLU A 386 17.77 -8.56 -13.01
C GLU A 386 18.43 -9.94 -12.86
N GLU A 387 18.57 -10.45 -11.64
CA GLU A 387 19.22 -11.75 -11.41
C GLU A 387 18.36 -12.95 -11.84
N PHE A 388 17.04 -12.84 -11.73
CA PHE A 388 16.09 -13.92 -12.03
C PHE A 388 15.31 -13.71 -13.33
N SER A 389 15.64 -12.70 -14.13
CA SER A 389 15.14 -12.57 -15.50
C SER A 389 15.66 -13.72 -16.38
N SER A 390 14.91 -14.04 -17.43
CA SER A 390 15.31 -15.07 -18.38
C SER A 390 16.66 -14.76 -19.03
N ALA A 391 17.46 -15.80 -19.26
CA ALA A 391 18.70 -15.71 -20.00
C ALA A 391 18.42 -15.61 -21.51
N LEU A 392 19.39 -15.02 -22.22
CA LEU A 392 19.38 -15.01 -23.68
C LEU A 392 19.55 -16.44 -24.19
N ILE A 393 18.69 -16.85 -25.12
CA ILE A 393 18.77 -18.12 -25.83
C ILE A 393 19.22 -17.89 -27.27
N LEU A 394 19.92 -18.86 -27.85
CA LEU A 394 20.21 -18.88 -29.28
C LEU A 394 18.97 -19.47 -29.98
N PRO A 395 18.34 -18.78 -30.95
CA PRO A 395 17.09 -19.23 -31.57
C PRO A 395 17.16 -20.63 -32.19
N GLU A 396 18.32 -21.02 -32.69
CA GLU A 396 18.53 -22.32 -33.36
C GLU A 396 18.83 -23.46 -32.39
N ILE A 397 19.14 -23.16 -31.11
CA ILE A 397 19.55 -24.14 -30.11
C ILE A 397 18.63 -24.00 -28.90
N PRO A 398 17.57 -24.82 -28.79
CA PRO A 398 16.69 -24.76 -27.64
C PRO A 398 17.46 -25.13 -26.37
N PRO A 399 17.19 -24.48 -25.23
CA PRO A 399 17.74 -24.90 -23.95
C PRO A 399 17.19 -26.28 -23.56
N PHE A 400 18.02 -27.12 -22.94
CA PHE A 400 17.66 -28.45 -22.45
C PHE A 400 18.33 -28.73 -21.10
N GLY A 401 17.74 -29.62 -20.29
CA GLY A 401 18.33 -30.11 -19.04
C GLY A 401 18.04 -29.24 -17.81
N GLU A 402 16.76 -29.06 -17.48
CA GLU A 402 16.34 -28.41 -16.22
C GLU A 402 16.69 -29.31 -15.02
N THR A 403 17.49 -28.80 -14.08
CA THR A 403 17.92 -29.54 -12.88
C THR A 403 17.43 -28.93 -11.58
N PHE A 404 16.93 -27.67 -11.61
CA PHE A 404 16.60 -26.88 -10.42
C PHE A 404 17.82 -26.64 -9.51
N ASP A 405 18.97 -26.33 -10.08
CA ASP A 405 20.13 -25.84 -9.34
C ASP A 405 19.99 -24.33 -9.06
N PHE A 406 20.33 -23.90 -7.84
CA PHE A 406 20.09 -22.50 -7.46
C PHE A 406 20.85 -21.48 -8.32
N TYR A 407 21.91 -21.90 -9.02
CA TYR A 407 22.75 -21.05 -9.86
C TYR A 407 22.44 -21.14 -11.36
N GLU A 408 21.47 -21.98 -11.75
CA GLU A 408 21.14 -22.21 -13.15
C GLU A 408 20.61 -20.95 -13.85
N LYS A 409 20.67 -20.95 -15.18
CA LYS A 409 20.09 -19.86 -15.97
C LYS A 409 18.59 -20.08 -16.10
N ILE A 410 17.82 -19.02 -15.87
CA ILE A 410 16.36 -19.08 -15.98
C ILE A 410 15.99 -19.03 -17.46
N GLN A 411 15.24 -20.01 -17.97
CA GLN A 411 14.85 -20.03 -19.38
C GLN A 411 13.74 -19.01 -19.72
N GLY A 412 12.86 -18.72 -18.78
CA GLY A 412 11.62 -17.97 -19.05
C GLY A 412 10.39 -18.85 -18.84
N GLY A 413 9.20 -18.25 -18.86
CA GLY A 413 7.95 -19.00 -18.93
C GLY A 413 7.71 -19.89 -17.71
N SER A 414 7.17 -21.09 -17.94
CA SER A 414 6.83 -22.05 -16.88
C SER A 414 8.01 -22.43 -16.00
N HIS A 415 9.22 -22.47 -16.55
CA HIS A 415 10.43 -22.82 -15.81
C HIS A 415 10.66 -21.90 -14.60
N PHE A 416 10.48 -20.58 -14.76
CA PHE A 416 10.68 -19.63 -13.67
C PHE A 416 9.69 -19.83 -12.52
N PHE A 417 8.42 -20.07 -12.85
CA PHE A 417 7.38 -20.31 -11.85
C PHE A 417 7.66 -21.59 -11.08
N ALA A 418 7.98 -22.69 -11.78
CA ALA A 418 8.36 -23.96 -11.16
C ALA A 418 9.63 -23.83 -10.30
N TYR A 419 10.65 -23.15 -10.80
CA TYR A 419 11.89 -22.85 -10.09
C TYR A 419 11.60 -22.13 -8.77
N THR A 420 10.81 -21.06 -8.82
CA THR A 420 10.54 -20.24 -7.64
C THR A 420 9.77 -21.03 -6.58
N GLU A 421 8.69 -21.71 -6.99
CA GLU A 421 7.91 -22.54 -6.06
C GLU A 421 8.74 -23.67 -5.45
N HIS A 422 9.59 -24.32 -6.25
CA HIS A 422 10.50 -25.35 -5.77
C HIS A 422 11.37 -24.82 -4.63
N PHE A 423 12.09 -23.71 -4.86
CA PHE A 423 12.99 -23.18 -3.85
C PHE A 423 12.29 -22.56 -2.64
N VAL A 424 11.11 -21.96 -2.82
CA VAL A 424 10.32 -21.46 -1.69
C VAL A 424 9.89 -22.61 -0.79
N ASN A 425 9.46 -23.73 -1.36
CA ASN A 425 9.11 -24.92 -0.59
C ASN A 425 10.33 -25.52 0.13
N ARG A 426 11.48 -25.61 -0.55
CA ARG A 426 12.75 -26.07 0.07
C ARG A 426 13.18 -25.15 1.21
N PHE A 427 13.03 -23.83 1.06
CA PHE A 427 13.36 -22.88 2.11
C PHE A 427 12.43 -22.99 3.32
N LYS A 428 11.13 -23.21 3.11
CA LYS A 428 10.18 -23.44 4.22
C LYS A 428 10.60 -24.65 5.06
N GLN A 429 10.88 -25.79 4.42
CA GLN A 429 11.38 -27.00 5.08
C GLN A 429 12.69 -26.73 5.84
N PHE A 430 13.66 -26.11 5.18
CA PHE A 430 14.93 -25.72 5.80
C PHE A 430 14.74 -24.84 7.04
N SER A 431 13.82 -23.87 6.97
CA SER A 431 13.57 -22.92 8.05
C SER A 431 12.94 -23.53 9.30
N GLU A 432 12.37 -24.74 9.16
CA GLU A 432 11.78 -25.51 10.26
C GLU A 432 12.77 -26.42 10.97
N THR A 433 13.97 -26.61 10.41
CA THR A 433 15.01 -27.44 11.03
C THR A 433 15.43 -26.88 12.39
N ARG A 434 15.82 -27.75 13.32
CA ARG A 434 16.26 -27.37 14.67
C ARG A 434 17.48 -26.46 14.62
N GLN A 435 18.39 -26.72 13.67
CA GLN A 435 19.62 -25.98 13.43
C GLN A 435 19.33 -24.51 13.08
N VAL A 436 18.40 -24.25 12.15
CA VAL A 436 18.05 -22.88 11.75
C VAL A 436 17.31 -22.14 12.87
N ARG A 437 16.43 -22.83 13.59
CA ARG A 437 15.75 -22.24 14.77
C ARG A 437 16.76 -21.88 15.86
N ALA A 438 17.73 -22.75 16.15
CA ALA A 438 18.79 -22.48 17.12
C ALA A 438 19.65 -21.29 16.67
N LEU A 439 20.12 -21.28 15.42
CA LEU A 439 20.89 -20.16 14.86
C LEU A 439 20.17 -18.82 15.05
N ARG A 440 18.89 -18.75 14.66
CA ARG A 440 18.08 -17.53 14.83
C ARG A 440 17.89 -17.17 16.30
N ASN A 441 17.66 -18.14 17.18
CA ASN A 441 17.38 -17.88 18.59
C ASN A 441 18.60 -17.36 19.36
N HIS A 442 19.77 -17.96 19.17
CA HIS A 442 20.98 -17.61 19.92
C HIS A 442 21.69 -16.37 19.37
N LEU A 443 21.60 -16.11 18.07
CA LEU A 443 22.29 -14.98 17.42
C LEU A 443 21.37 -13.79 17.10
N LYS A 444 20.09 -13.76 17.50
CA LYS A 444 19.17 -12.62 17.22
C LYS A 444 19.59 -11.28 17.83
N TRP A 445 20.37 -11.30 18.92
CA TRP A 445 20.68 -10.10 19.69
C TRP A 445 21.98 -9.41 19.26
N GLU A 446 22.16 -8.18 19.76
CA GLU A 446 23.26 -7.29 19.40
C GLU A 446 23.40 -7.13 17.87
N SER A 447 24.62 -7.25 17.35
CA SER A 447 24.90 -7.21 15.93
C SER A 447 25.20 -8.59 15.34
N HIS A 448 24.96 -9.65 16.12
CA HIS A 448 25.22 -11.04 15.75
C HIS A 448 24.24 -11.55 14.68
N TRP A 449 23.03 -11.00 14.64
CA TRP A 449 22.01 -11.40 13.66
C TRP A 449 22.48 -11.19 12.21
N LYS A 450 23.40 -10.24 11.97
CA LYS A 450 24.02 -10.01 10.65
C LYS A 450 24.93 -11.16 10.22
N TYR A 451 25.55 -11.84 11.17
CA TYR A 451 26.34 -13.04 10.92
C TYR A 451 25.42 -14.25 10.77
N ALA A 452 24.37 -14.35 11.59
CA ALA A 452 23.34 -15.38 11.47
C ALA A 452 22.71 -15.39 10.07
N ASP A 453 22.37 -14.23 9.52
CA ASP A 453 21.80 -14.06 8.17
C ASP A 453 22.72 -14.62 7.06
N VAL A 454 24.05 -14.44 7.20
CA VAL A 454 25.04 -14.96 6.24
C VAL A 454 25.29 -16.46 6.44
N ILE A 455 25.39 -16.91 7.69
CA ILE A 455 25.54 -18.33 8.03
C ILE A 455 24.33 -19.12 7.53
N GLU A 456 23.11 -18.62 7.77
CA GLU A 456 21.86 -19.23 7.31
C GLU A 456 21.84 -19.36 5.78
N THR A 457 22.32 -18.35 5.06
CA THR A 457 22.41 -18.39 3.59
C THR A 457 23.35 -19.49 3.11
N LEU A 458 24.56 -19.60 3.67
CA LEU A 458 25.52 -20.64 3.29
C LEU A 458 25.02 -22.03 3.67
N LEU A 459 24.41 -22.16 4.85
CA LEU A 459 23.80 -23.40 5.32
C LEU A 459 22.62 -23.80 4.44
N PHE A 460 21.84 -22.84 3.92
CA PHE A 460 20.81 -23.15 2.94
C PHE A 460 21.40 -23.70 1.65
N GLY A 461 22.52 -23.16 1.16
CA GLY A 461 23.27 -23.72 0.03
C GLY A 461 23.67 -25.18 0.26
N TYR A 462 24.14 -25.50 1.47
CA TYR A 462 24.45 -26.88 1.86
C TYR A 462 23.19 -27.77 1.86
N TYR A 463 22.12 -27.29 2.49
CA TYR A 463 20.84 -28.00 2.57
C TYR A 463 20.22 -28.28 1.20
N LEU A 464 20.35 -27.35 0.25
CA LEU A 464 19.85 -27.54 -1.11
C LEU A 464 20.50 -28.75 -1.79
N LYS A 465 21.79 -28.99 -1.53
CA LYS A 465 22.54 -30.11 -2.12
C LYS A 465 22.45 -31.41 -1.33
N PHE A 466 22.59 -31.36 -0.01
CA PHE A 466 22.73 -32.56 0.83
C PHE A 466 21.52 -32.83 1.75
N GLY A 467 20.53 -31.93 1.77
CA GLY A 467 19.40 -32.03 2.69
C GLY A 467 19.82 -31.84 4.14
N GLU A 468 19.29 -32.68 5.03
CA GLU A 468 19.57 -32.63 6.48
C GLU A 468 20.76 -33.49 6.91
N GLN A 469 21.40 -34.21 5.98
CA GLN A 469 22.56 -35.05 6.30
C GLN A 469 23.67 -34.17 6.89
N TYR A 470 24.12 -34.50 8.10
CA TYR A 470 25.18 -33.78 8.82
C TYR A 470 24.97 -32.25 8.90
N LEU A 471 23.71 -31.79 9.00
CA LEU A 471 23.39 -30.36 8.97
C LEU A 471 23.94 -29.61 10.20
N THR A 472 24.01 -30.27 11.36
CA THR A 472 24.59 -29.70 12.59
C THR A 472 26.10 -29.50 12.44
N GLU A 473 26.80 -30.48 11.88
CA GLU A 473 28.22 -30.39 11.55
C GLU A 473 28.47 -29.31 10.51
N ALA A 474 27.63 -29.22 9.46
CA ALA A 474 27.75 -28.18 8.46
C ALA A 474 27.55 -26.78 9.08
N LEU A 475 26.57 -26.62 9.98
CA LEU A 475 26.38 -25.39 10.75
C LEU A 475 27.62 -25.08 11.60
N PHE A 476 28.22 -26.07 12.26
CA PHE A 476 29.47 -25.91 13.02
C PHE A 476 30.61 -25.38 12.14
N CYS A 477 30.86 -26.02 11.01
CA CYS A 477 31.94 -25.64 10.09
C CYS A 477 31.73 -24.23 9.51
N ILE A 478 30.53 -23.95 8.99
CA ILE A 478 30.19 -22.67 8.36
C ILE A 478 30.23 -21.54 9.40
N SER A 479 29.66 -21.76 10.58
CA SER A 479 29.63 -20.76 11.64
C SER A 479 31.03 -20.45 12.17
N GLY A 480 31.85 -21.47 12.41
CA GLY A 480 33.25 -21.32 12.83
C GLY A 480 34.07 -20.54 11.79
N TYR A 481 33.89 -20.84 10.49
CA TYR A 481 34.57 -20.07 9.45
C TYR A 481 34.18 -18.58 9.48
N ILE A 482 32.88 -18.30 9.52
CA ILE A 482 32.34 -16.92 9.51
C ILE A 482 32.68 -16.18 10.82
N ALA A 483 32.81 -16.88 11.93
CA ALA A 483 33.18 -16.34 13.23
C ALA A 483 34.57 -15.70 13.24
N GLN A 484 35.50 -16.19 12.42
CA GLN A 484 36.85 -15.61 12.29
C GLN A 484 36.81 -14.12 11.97
N HIS A 485 35.91 -13.69 11.07
CA HIS A 485 35.71 -12.26 10.78
C HIS A 485 35.16 -11.50 12.00
N ARG A 486 34.28 -12.12 12.79
CA ARG A 486 33.72 -11.49 13.99
C ARG A 486 34.78 -11.28 15.06
N TYR A 487 35.71 -12.21 15.22
CA TYR A 487 36.78 -12.13 16.21
C TYR A 487 37.73 -10.95 15.93
N ASP A 488 37.94 -10.62 14.66
CA ASP A 488 38.79 -9.48 14.28
C ASP A 488 38.03 -8.14 14.19
N ALA A 489 36.73 -8.17 13.88
CA ALA A 489 35.96 -6.98 13.56
C ALA A 489 35.22 -6.39 14.77
N THR A 490 35.64 -5.18 15.18
CA THR A 490 34.94 -4.39 16.21
C THR A 490 33.51 -4.00 15.80
N ARG A 491 33.29 -3.68 14.51
CA ARG A 491 31.98 -3.31 13.95
C ARG A 491 31.47 -4.36 12.97
N ALA A 492 30.22 -4.77 13.16
CA ALA A 492 29.51 -5.67 12.24
C ALA A 492 28.87 -4.89 11.08
N LEU A 493 29.68 -4.56 10.08
CA LEU A 493 29.23 -3.92 8.84
C LEU A 493 28.72 -4.99 7.87
N ALA A 494 27.43 -4.95 7.51
CA ALA A 494 26.79 -6.02 6.75
C ALA A 494 27.46 -6.30 5.40
N TYR A 495 27.90 -5.26 4.67
CA TYR A 495 28.59 -5.44 3.39
C TYR A 495 29.94 -6.15 3.54
N LYS A 496 30.71 -5.88 4.62
CA LYS A 496 31.99 -6.56 4.88
C LYS A 496 31.80 -8.03 5.25
N ILE A 497 30.75 -8.35 6.01
CA ILE A 497 30.43 -9.74 6.35
C ILE A 497 30.05 -10.51 5.07
N ARG A 498 29.25 -9.90 4.18
CA ARG A 498 28.90 -10.50 2.88
C ARG A 498 30.10 -10.65 1.95
N GLU A 499 31.02 -9.68 1.94
CA GLU A 499 32.27 -9.76 1.17
C GLU A 499 33.17 -10.88 1.71
N TYR A 500 33.27 -11.01 3.04
CA TYR A 500 34.01 -12.11 3.66
C TYR A 500 33.43 -13.48 3.30
N ALA A 501 32.10 -13.62 3.32
CA ALA A 501 31.42 -14.85 2.88
C ALA A 501 31.54 -15.09 1.36
N ASN A 502 31.54 -14.04 0.53
CA ASN A 502 31.81 -14.17 -0.90
C ASN A 502 33.24 -14.72 -1.13
N ASN A 503 34.20 -14.22 -0.36
CA ASN A 503 35.61 -14.60 -0.49
C ASN A 503 35.93 -15.98 0.13
N SER A 504 35.05 -16.54 0.96
CA SER A 504 35.30 -17.80 1.66
C SER A 504 35.36 -19.05 0.77
N GLU A 505 34.79 -18.98 -0.43
CA GLU A 505 34.65 -20.13 -1.35
C GLU A 505 33.73 -21.25 -0.83
N ILE A 506 33.08 -21.07 0.33
CA ILE A 506 32.20 -22.10 0.93
C ILE A 506 31.14 -22.59 -0.06
N VAL A 507 30.52 -21.70 -0.84
CA VAL A 507 29.50 -22.10 -1.82
C VAL A 507 30.11 -22.99 -2.93
N MET A 508 31.35 -22.73 -3.34
CA MET A 508 32.07 -23.57 -4.29
C MET A 508 32.49 -24.91 -3.67
N MET A 509 32.93 -24.91 -2.40
CA MET A 509 33.23 -26.16 -1.67
C MET A 509 31.98 -27.06 -1.60
N ILE A 510 30.81 -26.47 -1.31
CA ILE A 510 29.53 -27.19 -1.32
C ILE A 510 29.28 -27.78 -2.71
N ASP A 511 29.37 -26.97 -3.77
CA ASP A 511 29.08 -27.39 -5.14
C ASP A 511 30.05 -28.46 -5.68
N GLN A 512 31.32 -28.42 -5.28
CA GLN A 512 32.33 -29.41 -5.70
C GLN A 512 32.28 -30.71 -4.89
N ALA A 513 31.84 -30.65 -3.63
CA ALA A 513 31.82 -31.83 -2.76
C ALA A 513 30.86 -32.92 -3.29
N SER A 514 31.36 -34.14 -3.50
CA SER A 514 30.52 -35.27 -3.91
C SER A 514 29.74 -35.90 -2.75
N SER A 515 30.09 -35.57 -1.50
CA SER A 515 29.40 -36.01 -0.28
C SER A 515 29.57 -34.99 0.85
N PRO A 516 28.72 -35.03 1.89
CA PRO A 516 28.87 -34.22 3.10
C PRO A 516 30.29 -34.21 3.68
N THR A 517 30.93 -35.38 3.79
CA THR A 517 32.24 -35.53 4.42
C THR A 517 33.34 -34.72 3.75
N PHE A 518 33.35 -34.65 2.41
CA PHE A 518 34.35 -33.86 1.69
C PHE A 518 34.21 -32.36 1.98
N PHE A 519 32.97 -31.85 1.99
CA PHE A 519 32.71 -30.47 2.38
C PHE A 519 33.15 -30.19 3.82
N LEU A 520 32.75 -31.05 4.77
CA LEU A 520 33.06 -30.84 6.19
C LEU A 520 34.57 -30.82 6.43
N ALA A 521 35.30 -31.80 5.87
CA ALA A 521 36.76 -31.88 6.01
C ALA A 521 37.47 -30.65 5.42
N GLU A 522 37.06 -30.21 4.23
CA GLU A 522 37.63 -29.03 3.58
C GLU A 522 37.32 -27.77 4.37
N CYS A 523 36.04 -27.50 4.67
CA CYS A 523 35.61 -26.28 5.37
C CYS A 523 36.29 -26.14 6.73
N VAL A 524 36.33 -27.21 7.51
CA VAL A 524 37.01 -27.25 8.82
C VAL A 524 38.50 -26.97 8.73
N SER A 525 39.17 -27.46 7.69
CA SER A 525 40.61 -27.24 7.51
C SER A 525 40.96 -25.77 7.26
N THR A 526 39.99 -24.96 6.82
CA THR A 526 40.16 -23.53 6.56
C THR A 526 39.91 -22.63 7.77
N ILE A 527 39.45 -23.18 8.89
CA ILE A 527 39.26 -22.44 10.15
C ILE A 527 40.62 -22.33 10.85
N LYS A 528 41.15 -21.10 10.95
CA LYS A 528 42.48 -20.80 11.47
C LYS A 528 42.48 -20.14 12.84
N LYS A 529 41.35 -19.52 13.23
CA LYS A 529 41.20 -18.82 14.51
C LYS A 529 40.07 -19.45 15.31
N ASN A 530 40.33 -19.69 16.60
CA ASN A 530 39.37 -20.24 17.53
C ASN A 530 38.82 -19.13 18.44
N GLY A 531 37.58 -19.25 18.91
CA GLY A 531 37.01 -18.33 19.88
C GLY A 531 37.73 -18.28 21.23
N ARG A 532 38.50 -19.33 21.58
CA ARG A 532 39.38 -19.37 22.76
C ARG A 532 40.52 -18.36 22.71
N ASP A 533 40.94 -17.95 21.51
CA ASP A 533 42.04 -17.00 21.32
C ASP A 533 41.58 -15.54 21.37
N VAL A 534 40.28 -15.30 21.58
CA VAL A 534 39.68 -13.97 21.62
C VAL A 534 39.85 -13.38 23.02
N ASP A 535 40.11 -12.07 23.09
CA ASP A 535 40.16 -11.33 24.35
C ASP A 535 38.97 -11.65 25.26
N GLU A 536 39.23 -11.82 26.56
CA GLU A 536 38.24 -12.23 27.56
C GLU A 536 37.04 -11.27 27.70
N GLN A 537 37.12 -10.09 27.08
CA GLN A 537 36.07 -9.08 27.08
C GLN A 537 35.79 -8.55 25.68
N GLY A 538 34.56 -8.09 25.48
CA GLY A 538 34.14 -7.45 24.24
C GLY A 538 33.23 -8.33 23.39
N ILE A 539 32.99 -7.89 22.16
CA ILE A 539 31.90 -8.44 21.36
C ILE A 539 32.27 -9.70 20.58
N GLY A 540 33.57 -9.98 20.40
CA GLY A 540 34.05 -11.26 19.90
C GLY A 540 33.75 -12.38 20.90
N MET A 541 34.09 -12.18 22.17
CA MET A 541 33.83 -13.14 23.25
C MET A 541 32.33 -13.41 23.44
N ARG A 542 31.49 -12.37 23.42
CA ARG A 542 30.03 -12.56 23.49
C ARG A 542 29.48 -13.35 22.30
N PHE A 543 30.02 -13.13 21.10
CA PHE A 543 29.64 -13.92 19.93
C PHE A 543 30.02 -15.39 20.09
N TYR A 544 31.25 -15.65 20.54
CA TYR A 544 31.73 -16.99 20.83
C TYR A 544 30.86 -17.69 21.89
N GLN A 545 30.50 -17.02 22.98
CA GLN A 545 29.56 -17.55 23.98
C GLN A 545 28.18 -17.85 23.39
N ARG A 546 27.67 -17.04 22.45
CA ARG A 546 26.40 -17.36 21.77
C ARG A 546 26.52 -18.60 20.88
N LEU A 547 27.65 -18.83 20.22
CA LEU A 547 27.90 -20.06 19.46
C LEU A 547 28.04 -21.26 20.40
N GLN A 548 28.71 -21.10 21.54
CA GLN A 548 28.81 -22.13 22.58
C GLN A 548 27.44 -22.57 23.09
N ASP A 549 26.58 -21.61 23.46
CA ASP A 549 25.21 -21.91 23.89
C ASP A 549 24.43 -22.63 22.79
N MET A 550 24.53 -22.15 21.54
CA MET A 550 23.83 -22.75 20.39
C MET A 550 24.26 -24.20 20.14
N PHE A 551 25.56 -24.50 20.19
CA PHE A 551 26.05 -25.85 19.96
C PHE A 551 25.87 -26.77 21.16
N SER A 552 25.85 -26.24 22.37
CA SER A 552 25.43 -26.99 23.55
C SER A 552 23.97 -27.46 23.40
N ASP A 553 23.10 -26.58 22.93
CA ASP A 553 21.69 -26.89 22.65
C ASP A 553 21.50 -27.88 21.49
N LEU A 554 22.50 -28.04 20.60
CA LEU A 554 22.48 -28.96 19.46
C LEU A 554 23.41 -30.18 19.65
N TYR A 555 24.01 -30.37 20.83
CA TYR A 555 25.07 -31.34 21.04
C TYR A 555 24.66 -32.77 20.65
N ASP A 556 23.44 -33.17 21.01
CA ASP A 556 22.89 -34.50 20.71
C ASP A 556 22.65 -34.76 19.20
N ASP A 557 22.70 -33.70 18.37
CA ASP A 557 22.51 -33.82 16.92
C ASP A 557 23.85 -34.01 16.17
N PHE A 558 24.99 -33.97 16.85
CA PHE A 558 26.28 -34.30 16.23
C PHE A 558 26.44 -35.82 16.10
N THR A 559 26.96 -36.25 14.97
CA THR A 559 27.14 -37.66 14.60
C THR A 559 28.57 -38.00 14.19
N ASP A 560 29.34 -37.03 13.68
CA ASP A 560 30.73 -37.24 13.30
C ASP A 560 31.70 -37.06 14.48
N LEU A 561 32.47 -38.10 14.79
CA LEU A 561 33.43 -38.11 15.91
C LEU A 561 34.54 -37.06 15.77
N THR A 562 35.00 -36.77 14.55
CA THR A 562 36.08 -35.79 14.34
C THR A 562 35.58 -34.38 14.64
N ILE A 563 34.35 -34.06 14.23
CA ILE A 563 33.71 -32.78 14.55
C ILE A 563 33.38 -32.70 16.04
N ILE A 564 32.91 -33.78 16.67
CA ILE A 564 32.68 -33.82 18.13
C ILE A 564 33.97 -33.54 18.89
N ASP A 565 35.09 -34.16 18.50
CA ASP A 565 36.39 -33.90 19.14
C ASP A 565 36.82 -32.44 18.96
N LYS A 566 36.56 -31.83 17.79
CA LYS A 566 36.80 -30.40 17.58
C LYS A 566 35.88 -29.51 18.42
N TYR A 567 34.60 -29.84 18.48
CA TYR A 567 33.65 -29.15 19.36
C TYR A 567 34.11 -29.21 20.81
N ASN A 568 34.48 -30.38 21.32
CA ASN A 568 34.97 -30.55 22.69
C ASN A 568 36.23 -29.70 22.92
N ASN A 569 37.20 -29.76 21.99
CA ASN A 569 38.42 -28.95 22.09
C ASN A 569 38.18 -27.44 21.93
N GLU A 570 37.03 -27.00 21.42
CA GLU A 570 36.71 -25.59 21.25
C GLU A 570 35.81 -25.09 22.37
N TYR A 571 34.75 -25.82 22.74
CA TYR A 571 33.67 -25.34 23.59
C TYR A 571 33.60 -25.97 24.99
N LEU A 572 34.39 -27.02 25.28
CA LEU A 572 34.48 -27.65 26.62
C LEU A 572 35.90 -27.54 27.21
#